data_AF-A0A928AU48-F1
#
_entry.id   AF-A0A928AU48-F1
#
_cell.length_a   1.000
_cell.length_b   1.000
_cell.length_c   1.000
_cell.angle_alpha   90.00
_cell.angle_beta   90.00
_cell.angle_gamma   90.00
#
_symmetry.space_group_name_H-M   'P 1'
#
loop_
_entity.id
_entity.type
_entity.pdbx_description
1 polymer ?
#
loop_
_entity_poly.entity_id
_entity_poly.type
_entity_poly.pdbx_seq_one_letter_code
_entity_poly.pdbx_strand_id
1 'polypeptide(L)'
;MNSMLSRVLAIVTLFMAMAVADASAQSDYYVRKAQEYQREAEYYQKRAADYRREAEYYLKRAEEYQKEAAYYTRRGDVERAKSYARYAEQEMDRYETQMRYAAEADDKAARYLRYAADALDKS
;
A
#
# COMPACT_ATOMS: atom_id res chain seq x y z
N MET A 1 42.86 -42.27 21.60
CA MET A 1 41.53 -41.71 21.26
C MET A 1 40.72 -42.83 20.63
N ASN A 2 39.64 -43.31 21.28
CA ASN A 2 38.91 -44.50 20.82
C ASN A 2 38.27 -44.26 19.44
N SER A 3 38.49 -45.19 18.50
CA SER A 3 37.92 -45.19 17.14
C SER A 3 36.39 -45.01 17.13
N MET A 4 35.70 -45.60 18.11
CA MET A 4 34.26 -45.42 18.37
C MET A 4 33.89 -43.97 18.70
N LEU A 5 34.61 -43.33 19.62
CA LEU A 5 34.37 -41.95 20.06
C LEU A 5 34.57 -40.96 18.91
N SER A 6 35.57 -41.18 18.05
CA SER A 6 35.82 -40.33 16.88
C SER A 6 34.74 -40.45 15.80
N ARG A 7 34.14 -41.64 15.64
CA ARG A 7 33.02 -41.86 14.70
C ARG A 7 31.71 -41.24 15.20
N VAL A 8 31.44 -41.34 16.50
CA VAL A 8 30.26 -40.72 17.12
C VAL A 8 30.34 -39.20 17.03
N LEU A 9 31.51 -38.61 17.28
CA LEU A 9 31.72 -37.16 17.15
C LEU A 9 31.48 -36.67 15.71
N ALA A 10 31.98 -37.41 14.71
CA ALA A 10 31.78 -37.07 13.29
C ALA A 10 30.29 -37.08 12.88
N ILE A 11 29.51 -38.05 13.37
CA ILE A 11 28.07 -38.14 13.10
C ILE A 11 27.31 -36.97 13.74
N VAL A 12 27.65 -36.62 14.98
CA VAL A 12 27.02 -35.48 15.68
C VAL A 12 27.34 -34.16 14.98
N THR A 13 28.58 -33.95 14.54
CA THR A 13 28.95 -32.75 13.77
C THR A 13 28.26 -32.67 12.42
N LEU A 14 28.03 -33.80 11.75
CA LEU A 14 27.32 -33.85 10.46
C LEU A 14 25.83 -33.51 10.63
N PHE A 15 25.19 -34.06 11.66
CA PHE A 15 23.81 -33.73 12.01
C PHE A 15 23.64 -32.26 12.39
N MET A 16 24.58 -31.70 13.16
CA MET A 16 24.56 -30.29 13.52
C MET A 16 24.77 -29.38 12.31
N ALA A 17 25.64 -29.76 11.36
CA ALA A 17 25.83 -29.02 10.12
C ALA A 17 24.59 -29.06 9.20
N MET A 18 23.89 -30.19 9.12
CA MET A 18 22.60 -30.29 8.41
C MET A 18 21.54 -29.37 9.04
N ALA A 19 21.39 -29.41 10.37
CA ALA A 19 20.42 -28.57 11.07
C ALA A 19 20.69 -27.06 10.90
N VAL A 20 21.97 -26.65 10.87
CA VAL A 20 22.36 -25.26 10.61
C VAL A 20 22.10 -24.86 9.15
N ALA A 21 22.33 -25.77 8.19
CA ALA A 21 22.03 -25.51 6.78
C ALA A 21 20.52 -25.32 6.54
N ASP A 22 19.67 -26.18 7.12
CA ASP A 22 18.21 -26.07 7.02
C ASP A 22 17.69 -24.76 7.64
N ALA A 23 18.21 -24.38 8.81
CA ALA A 23 17.87 -23.11 9.44
C ALA A 23 18.27 -21.89 8.58
N SER A 24 19.45 -21.93 7.95
CA SER A 24 19.92 -20.83 7.08
C SER A 24 19.08 -20.68 5.81
N ALA A 25 18.63 -21.80 5.22
CA ALA A 25 17.78 -21.80 4.03
C ALA A 25 16.36 -21.31 4.36
N GLN A 26 15.84 -21.67 5.54
CA GLN A 26 14.55 -21.19 6.05
C GLN A 26 14.58 -19.68 6.32
N SER A 27 15.67 -19.19 6.92
CA SER A 27 15.90 -17.75 7.14
C SER A 27 15.92 -16.96 5.83
N ASP A 28 16.67 -17.43 4.82
CA ASP A 28 16.74 -16.79 3.49
C ASP A 28 15.37 -16.76 2.79
N TYR A 29 14.56 -17.81 2.92
CA TYR A 29 13.19 -17.84 2.39
C TYR A 29 12.32 -16.72 2.96
N TYR A 30 12.30 -16.57 4.29
CA TYR A 30 11.46 -15.58 4.94
C TYR A 30 11.92 -14.14 4.69
N VAL A 31 13.25 -13.90 4.62
CA VAL A 31 13.80 -12.60 4.22
C VAL A 31 13.35 -12.22 2.81
N ARG A 32 13.44 -13.14 1.84
CA ARG A 32 12.98 -12.87 0.46
C ARG A 32 11.48 -12.56 0.40
N LYS A 33 10.69 -13.27 1.19
CA LYS A 33 9.24 -13.08 1.27
C LYS A 33 8.88 -11.71 1.89
N ALA A 34 9.60 -11.30 2.92
CA ALA A 34 9.46 -9.96 3.48
C ALA A 34 9.77 -8.86 2.47
N GLN A 35 10.83 -9.01 1.68
CA GLN A 35 11.19 -8.07 0.61
C GLN A 35 10.12 -8.00 -0.49
N GLU A 36 9.50 -9.13 -0.83
CA GLU A 36 8.38 -9.16 -1.78
C GLU A 36 7.18 -8.37 -1.25
N TYR A 37 6.77 -8.61 -0.01
CA TYR A 37 5.69 -7.86 0.62
C TYR A 37 6.01 -6.37 0.75
N GLN A 38 7.25 -5.99 1.00
CA GLN A 38 7.66 -4.59 1.01
C GLN A 38 7.46 -3.94 -0.38
N ARG A 39 7.83 -4.61 -1.47
CA ARG A 39 7.59 -4.09 -2.84
C ARG A 39 6.10 -3.94 -3.14
N GLU A 40 5.27 -4.88 -2.71
CA GLU A 40 3.80 -4.76 -2.83
C GLU A 40 3.27 -3.57 -2.04
N ALA A 41 3.76 -3.34 -0.81
CA ALA A 41 3.38 -2.17 -0.03
C ALA A 41 3.74 -0.85 -0.73
N GLU A 42 4.96 -0.74 -1.25
CA GLU A 42 5.42 0.43 -2.02
C GLU A 42 4.56 0.69 -3.26
N TYR A 43 4.14 -0.39 -3.94
CA TYR A 43 3.23 -0.29 -5.09
C TYR A 43 1.90 0.34 -4.71
N TYR A 44 1.26 -0.14 -3.63
CA TYR A 44 -0.02 0.39 -3.19
C TYR A 44 0.10 1.82 -2.61
N GLN A 45 1.21 2.16 -1.95
CA GLN A 45 1.48 3.55 -1.54
C GLN A 45 1.53 4.51 -2.72
N LYS A 46 2.19 4.11 -3.82
CA LYS A 46 2.21 4.89 -5.06
C LYS A 46 0.81 5.06 -5.63
N ARG A 47 0.02 3.99 -5.70
CA ARG A 47 -1.38 4.08 -6.14
C ARG A 47 -2.21 5.02 -5.25
N ALA A 48 -2.04 4.96 -3.93
CA ALA A 48 -2.73 5.87 -3.02
C ALA A 48 -2.36 7.34 -3.30
N ALA A 49 -1.07 7.62 -3.53
CA ALA A 49 -0.62 8.96 -3.91
C ALA A 49 -1.21 9.41 -5.27
N ASP A 50 -1.27 8.52 -6.25
CA ASP A 50 -1.86 8.81 -7.56
C ASP A 50 -3.33 9.19 -7.45
N TYR A 51 -4.12 8.41 -6.69
CA TYR A 51 -5.53 8.69 -6.42
C TYR A 51 -5.73 10.01 -5.69
N ARG A 52 -4.87 10.35 -4.71
CA ARG A 52 -4.94 11.65 -4.03
C ARG A 52 -4.69 12.82 -5.00
N ARG A 53 -3.73 12.70 -5.92
CA ARG A 53 -3.49 13.73 -6.94
C ARG A 53 -4.68 13.89 -7.88
N GLU A 54 -5.33 12.80 -8.25
CA GLU A 54 -6.55 12.86 -9.07
C GLU A 54 -7.73 13.45 -8.30
N ALA A 55 -7.84 13.16 -7.00
CA ALA A 55 -8.81 13.79 -6.12
C ALA A 55 -8.59 15.32 -6.08
N GLU A 56 -7.35 15.79 -5.86
CA GLU A 56 -7.02 17.23 -5.87
C GLU A 56 -7.43 17.93 -7.18
N TYR A 57 -7.28 17.26 -8.31
CA TYR A 57 -7.75 17.77 -9.60
C TYR A 57 -9.27 17.99 -9.62
N TYR A 58 -10.05 17.01 -9.15
CA TYR A 58 -11.50 17.13 -9.09
C TYR A 58 -11.97 18.18 -8.08
N LEU A 59 -11.31 18.27 -6.92
CA LEU A 59 -11.56 19.31 -5.93
C LEU A 59 -11.40 20.71 -6.54
N LYS A 60 -10.30 20.95 -7.26
CA LYS A 60 -10.06 22.23 -7.93
C LYS A 60 -11.16 22.56 -8.96
N ARG A 61 -11.61 21.57 -9.74
CA ARG A 61 -12.71 21.79 -10.70
C ARG A 61 -14.04 22.08 -10.00
N ALA A 62 -14.31 21.41 -8.89
CA ALA A 62 -15.48 21.70 -8.07
C ALA A 62 -15.46 23.16 -7.57
N GLU A 63 -14.32 23.63 -7.06
CA GLU A 63 -14.15 25.03 -6.63
C GLU A 63 -14.34 26.04 -7.76
N GLU A 64 -13.83 25.75 -8.97
CA GLU A 64 -14.05 26.59 -10.16
C GLU A 64 -15.54 26.69 -10.50
N TYR A 65 -16.26 25.56 -10.51
CA TYR A 65 -17.70 25.55 -10.76
C TYR A 65 -18.50 26.24 -9.65
N GLN A 66 -18.09 26.14 -8.38
CA GLN A 66 -18.71 26.91 -7.30
C GLN A 66 -18.54 28.42 -7.49
N LYS A 67 -17.37 28.88 -7.95
CA LYS A 67 -17.13 30.30 -8.26
C LYS A 67 -18.04 30.78 -9.39
N GLU A 68 -18.20 29.98 -10.45
CA GLU A 68 -19.12 30.29 -11.55
C GLU A 68 -20.58 30.32 -11.07
N ALA A 69 -21.00 29.35 -10.25
CA ALA A 69 -22.34 29.35 -9.67
C ALA A 69 -22.61 30.64 -8.89
N ALA A 70 -21.70 31.03 -7.99
CA ALA A 70 -21.79 32.28 -7.23
C ALA A 70 -21.76 33.53 -8.12
N TYR A 71 -21.03 33.51 -9.23
CA TYR A 71 -21.02 34.59 -10.20
C TYR A 71 -22.40 34.77 -10.87
N TYR A 72 -22.99 33.69 -11.37
CA TYR A 72 -24.31 33.76 -12.02
C TYR A 72 -25.44 34.05 -11.04
N THR A 73 -25.37 33.56 -9.79
CA THR A 73 -26.31 33.94 -8.72
C THR A 73 -26.32 35.46 -8.51
N ARG A 74 -25.14 36.09 -8.44
CA ARG A 74 -25.03 37.56 -8.24
C ARG A 74 -25.59 38.36 -9.41
N ARG A 75 -25.64 37.79 -10.62
CA ARG A 75 -26.23 38.41 -11.81
C ARG A 75 -27.73 38.11 -11.99
N GLY A 76 -28.32 37.31 -11.10
CA GLY A 76 -29.72 36.91 -11.20
C GLY A 76 -29.99 35.80 -12.23
N ASP A 77 -28.95 35.21 -12.83
CA ASP A 77 -29.11 34.07 -13.74
C ASP A 77 -29.14 32.77 -12.92
N VAL A 78 -30.31 32.49 -12.36
CA VAL A 78 -30.52 31.38 -11.43
C VAL A 78 -30.37 30.03 -12.13
N GLU A 79 -30.78 29.91 -13.40
CA GLU A 79 -30.69 28.63 -14.13
C GLU A 79 -29.23 28.26 -14.42
N ARG A 80 -28.40 29.21 -14.87
CA ARG A 80 -26.96 28.94 -15.01
C ARG A 80 -26.31 28.65 -13.67
N ALA A 81 -26.66 29.39 -12.62
CA ALA A 81 -26.11 29.14 -11.29
C ALA A 81 -26.39 27.70 -10.81
N LYS A 82 -27.62 27.20 -11.02
CA LYS A 82 -27.97 25.80 -10.72
C LYS A 82 -27.16 24.80 -11.54
N SER A 83 -26.97 25.03 -12.84
CA SER A 83 -26.16 24.16 -13.69
C SER A 83 -24.72 24.05 -13.17
N TYR A 84 -24.09 25.18 -12.85
CA TYR A 84 -22.74 25.19 -12.30
C TYR A 84 -22.65 24.56 -10.91
N ALA A 85 -23.65 24.76 -10.05
CA ALA A 85 -23.70 24.08 -8.75
C ALA A 85 -23.76 22.55 -8.91
N ARG A 86 -24.55 22.03 -9.85
CA ARG A 86 -24.59 20.59 -10.16
C ARG A 86 -23.28 20.05 -10.74
N TYR A 87 -22.56 20.86 -11.51
CA TYR A 87 -21.24 20.45 -11.99
C TYR A 87 -20.24 20.39 -10.84
N ALA A 88 -20.28 21.34 -9.90
CA ALA A 88 -19.45 21.28 -8.71
C ALA A 88 -19.72 20.02 -7.89
N GLU A 89 -20.99 19.66 -7.67
CA GLU A 89 -21.39 18.44 -6.98
C GLU A 89 -20.86 17.18 -7.66
N GLN A 90 -20.99 17.07 -9.00
CA GLN A 90 -20.45 15.93 -9.75
C GLN A 90 -18.92 15.79 -9.63
N GLU A 91 -18.18 16.90 -9.61
CA GLU A 91 -16.73 16.84 -9.40
C GLU A 91 -16.39 16.47 -7.94
N MET A 92 -17.21 16.88 -6.97
CA MET A 92 -17.08 16.42 -5.58
C MET A 92 -17.32 14.91 -5.43
N ASP A 93 -18.33 14.34 -6.09
CA ASP A 93 -18.57 12.89 -6.08
C ASP A 93 -17.36 12.10 -6.61
N ARG A 94 -16.69 12.65 -7.63
CA ARG A 94 -15.45 12.07 -8.19
C ARG A 94 -14.29 12.21 -7.22
N TYR A 95 -14.14 13.38 -6.59
CA TYR A 95 -13.16 13.59 -5.51
C TYR A 95 -13.31 12.55 -4.41
N GLU A 96 -14.53 12.35 -3.90
CA GLU A 96 -14.82 11.37 -2.84
C GLU A 96 -14.50 9.94 -3.28
N THR A 97 -14.85 9.61 -4.53
CA THR A 97 -14.52 8.30 -5.12
C THR A 97 -13.01 8.06 -5.16
N GLN A 98 -12.23 9.06 -5.58
CA GLN A 98 -10.77 8.95 -5.62
C GLN A 98 -10.16 8.86 -4.22
N MET A 99 -10.69 9.63 -3.26
CA MET A 99 -10.26 9.54 -1.85
C MET A 99 -10.54 8.17 -1.24
N ARG A 100 -11.67 7.54 -1.59
CA ARG A 100 -11.96 6.16 -1.18
C ARG A 100 -10.95 5.18 -1.75
N TYR A 101 -10.61 5.28 -3.04
CA TYR A 101 -9.58 4.43 -3.64
C TYR A 101 -8.20 4.65 -3.04
N ALA A 102 -7.85 5.88 -2.67
CA ALA A 102 -6.63 6.18 -1.95
C ALA A 102 -6.59 5.45 -0.59
N ALA A 103 -7.67 5.53 0.19
CA ALA A 103 -7.78 4.85 1.49
C ALA A 103 -7.70 3.32 1.35
N GLU A 104 -8.39 2.74 0.36
CA GLU A 104 -8.31 1.29 0.09
C GLU A 104 -6.90 0.85 -0.30
N ALA A 105 -6.16 1.69 -1.03
CA ALA A 105 -4.77 1.43 -1.37
C ALA A 105 -3.85 1.54 -0.16
N ASP A 106 -4.04 2.53 0.72
CA ASP A 106 -3.31 2.63 1.99
C ASP A 106 -3.53 1.39 2.87
N ASP A 107 -4.77 0.92 2.98
CA ASP A 107 -5.11 -0.28 3.75
C ASP A 107 -4.40 -1.53 3.22
N LYS A 108 -4.31 -1.65 1.89
CA LYS A 108 -3.55 -2.73 1.25
C LYS A 108 -2.06 -2.60 1.54
N ALA A 109 -1.49 -1.40 1.42
CA ALA A 109 -0.08 -1.17 1.75
C ALA A 109 0.22 -1.54 3.21
N ALA A 110 -0.61 -1.09 4.16
CA ALA A 110 -0.47 -1.42 5.58
C ALA A 110 -0.60 -2.92 5.85
N ARG A 111 -1.46 -3.63 5.12
CA ARG A 111 -1.55 -5.09 5.20
C ARG A 111 -0.26 -5.77 4.73
N TYR A 112 0.29 -5.35 3.59
CA TYR A 112 1.54 -5.92 3.09
C TYR A 112 2.73 -5.61 4.00
N LEU A 113 2.80 -4.43 4.60
CA LEU A 113 3.82 -4.13 5.61
C LEU A 113 3.72 -5.05 6.83
N ARG A 114 2.50 -5.37 7.29
CA ARG A 114 2.30 -6.38 8.35
C ARG A 114 2.79 -7.76 7.92
N TYR A 115 2.49 -8.19 6.70
CA TYR A 115 2.99 -9.47 6.20
C TYR A 115 4.51 -9.50 6.06
N ALA A 116 5.14 -8.37 5.71
CA ALA A 116 6.59 -8.24 5.69
C ALA A 116 7.17 -8.41 7.09
N ALA A 117 6.60 -7.73 8.09
CA ALA A 117 7.00 -7.87 9.49
C ALA A 117 6.83 -9.31 10.00
N ASP A 118 5.67 -9.93 9.77
CA ASP A 118 5.40 -11.32 10.16
C ASP A 118 6.34 -12.34 9.49
N ALA A 119 6.84 -12.02 8.30
CA ALA A 119 7.84 -12.85 7.62
C ALA A 119 9.22 -12.68 8.26
N LEU A 120 9.63 -11.45 8.59
CA LEU A 120 10.89 -11.19 9.29
C LEU A 120 10.91 -11.79 10.70
N ASP A 121 9.77 -11.83 11.39
CA ASP A 121 9.66 -12.49 12.70
C ASP A 121 9.88 -14.02 12.61
N LYS A 122 9.80 -14.60 11.41
CA LYS A 122 9.99 -16.03 11.13
C LYS A 122 11.34 -16.36 10.48
N SER A 123 12.12 -15.36 10.08
CA SER A 123 13.46 -15.53 9.50
C SER A 123 14.53 -15.71 10.56
#